data_AF-A0A842YFT1-F1
#
_entry.id   AF-A0A842YFT1-F1
#
_cell.length_a   1.000
_cell.length_b   1.000
_cell.length_c   1.000
_cell.angle_alpha   90.00
_cell.angle_beta   90.00
_cell.angle_gamma   90.00
#
_symmetry.space_group_name_H-M   'P 1'
#
loop_
_entity.id
_entity.type
_entity.pdbx_description
1 polymer ?
#
loop_
_entity_poly.entity_id
_entity_poly.type
_entity_poly.pdbx_seq_one_letter_code
_entity_poly.pdbx_strand_id
1 'polypeptide(L)' 'VVIFDDIISSGGTMARAIEGLKEQGAGKVAAVCTHALPVPGANEKLKNAGADRIVATDTVESIYETVSVAGLIADFLKTL' A
#
# COMPACT_ATOMS: atom_id res chain seq x y z
N VAL A 1 -5.54 7.14 10.16
CA VAL A 1 -5.35 5.68 10.30
C VAL A 1 -4.40 5.21 9.22
N VAL A 2 -3.47 4.33 9.58
CA VAL A 2 -2.60 3.65 8.62
C VAL A 2 -2.93 2.17 8.73
N ILE A 3 -3.24 1.55 7.60
CA ILE A 3 -3.40 0.10 7.49
C ILE A 3 -2.30 -0.43 6.60
N PHE A 4 -1.79 -1.62 6.93
CA PHE A 4 -0.72 -2.25 6.20
C PHE A 4 -1.02 -3.72 5.93
N ASP A 5 -0.52 -4.20 4.80
CA ASP A 5 -0.51 -5.61 4.42
C ASP A 5 0.84 -5.96 3.79
N ASP A 6 1.13 -7.23 3.57
CA ASP A 6 2.34 -7.62 2.84
C ASP A 6 2.23 -7.25 1.35
N ILE A 7 1.08 -7.52 0.74
CA ILE A 7 0.82 -7.39 -0.70
C ILE A 7 -0.49 -6.67 -0.97
N ILE A 8 -0.46 -5.72 -1.91
CA ILE A 8 -1.68 -5.18 -2.53
C ILE A 8 -1.73 -5.60 -3.99
N SER A 9 -2.66 -6.49 -4.34
CA SER A 9 -2.91 -6.92 -5.72
C SER A 9 -4.26 -6.46 -6.27
N SER A 10 -5.36 -7.15 -5.93
CA SER A 10 -6.71 -6.74 -6.36
C SER A 10 -7.27 -5.52 -5.62
N GLY A 11 -6.63 -5.13 -4.52
CA GLY A 11 -7.08 -4.08 -3.61
C GLY A 11 -8.34 -4.41 -2.81
N GLY A 12 -8.93 -5.61 -2.96
CA GLY A 12 -10.24 -5.93 -2.39
C GLY A 12 -10.28 -5.95 -0.86
N THR A 13 -9.31 -6.59 -0.22
CA THR A 13 -9.21 -6.64 1.25
C THR A 13 -8.99 -5.25 1.84
N MET A 14 -8.03 -4.52 1.27
CA MET A 14 -7.72 -3.15 1.71
C MET A 14 -8.90 -2.20 1.49
N ALA A 15 -9.59 -2.26 0.36
CA ALA A 15 -10.76 -1.42 0.09
C ALA A 15 -11.85 -1.58 1.16
N ARG A 16 -12.21 -2.82 1.52
CA ARG A 16 -13.20 -3.08 2.58
C ARG A 16 -12.74 -2.55 3.94
N ALA A 17 -11.46 -2.69 4.26
CA ALA A 17 -10.90 -2.15 5.50
C ALA A 17 -10.97 -0.61 5.53
N ILE A 18 -10.66 0.05 4.41
CA ILE A 18 -10.73 1.51 4.29
C ILE A 18 -12.16 2.00 4.41
N GLU A 19 -13.12 1.36 3.72
CA GLU A 19 -14.56 1.68 3.81
C GLU A 19 -15.04 1.60 5.26
N GLY A 20 -14.77 0.49 5.95
CA GLY A 20 -15.16 0.32 7.35
C GLY A 20 -14.52 1.36 8.29
N LEU A 21 -13.27 1.77 8.02
CA LEU A 21 -12.61 2.85 8.77
C LEU A 21 -13.27 4.21 8.52
N LYS A 22 -13.63 4.51 7.26
CA LYS A 22 -14.31 5.74 6.89
C LYS A 22 -15.71 5.81 7.51
N GLU A 23 -16.47 4.71 7.51
CA GLU A 23 -17.76 4.59 8.19
C GLU A 23 -17.66 4.85 9.70
N GLN A 24 -16.54 4.46 10.32
CA GLN A 24 -16.25 4.74 11.73
C GLN A 24 -15.73 6.18 11.99
N GLY A 25 -15.71 7.04 10.97
CA GLY A 25 -15.32 8.44 11.09
C GLY A 25 -13.82 8.69 11.02
N ALA A 26 -13.03 7.78 10.46
CA ALA A 26 -11.61 8.02 10.24
C ALA A 26 -11.40 9.19 9.26
N GLY A 27 -10.76 10.28 9.71
CA GLY A 27 -10.51 11.44 8.86
C GLY A 27 -9.66 11.12 7.63
N LYS A 28 -8.43 10.60 7.84
CA LYS A 28 -7.54 10.16 6.76
C LYS A 28 -7.14 8.69 6.92
N VAL A 29 -7.05 7.96 5.81
CA VAL A 29 -6.66 6.55 5.75
C VAL A 29 -5.56 6.36 4.71
N ALA A 30 -4.40 5.85 5.14
CA ALA A 30 -3.32 5.44 4.25
C ALA A 30 -3.26 3.90 4.16
N ALA A 31 -3.18 3.38 2.95
CA ALA A 31 -2.92 1.96 2.67
C ALA A 31 -1.43 1.78 2.36
N VAL A 32 -0.76 0.89 3.09
CA VAL A 32 0.68 0.65 2.95
C VAL A 32 0.92 -0.83 2.65
N CYS A 33 1.87 -1.16 1.79
CA CYS A 33 2.30 -2.54 1.62
C CYS A 33 3.78 -2.68 1.31
N THR A 34 4.33 -3.87 1.48
CA THR A 34 5.67 -4.16 0.99
C THR A 34 5.62 -4.29 -0.51
N HIS A 35 4.83 -5.22 -1.06
CA HIS A 35 4.81 -5.53 -2.48
C HIS A 35 3.51 -5.05 -3.15
N ALA A 36 3.62 -4.07 -4.03
CA ALA A 36 2.51 -3.63 -4.86
C ALA A 36 2.48 -4.41 -6.18
N LEU A 37 1.47 -5.26 -6.36
CA LEU A 37 1.20 -5.99 -7.61
C LEU A 37 -0.20 -5.62 -8.15
N PRO A 38 -0.51 -4.32 -8.35
CA PRO A 38 -1.86 -3.89 -8.69
C PRO A 38 -2.31 -4.46 -10.03
N VAL A 39 -3.43 -5.16 -10.02
CA VAL A 39 -4.13 -5.56 -11.25
C VAL A 39 -5.02 -4.42 -11.76
N PRO A 40 -5.46 -4.44 -13.03
CA PRO A 40 -6.35 -3.41 -13.56
C PRO A 40 -7.56 -3.14 -12.63
N GLY A 41 -7.84 -1.87 -12.35
CA GLY A 41 -8.93 -1.45 -11.47
C GLY A 41 -8.59 -1.39 -9.96
N ALA A 42 -7.42 -1.90 -9.52
CA ALA A 42 -7.07 -1.92 -8.10
C ALA A 42 -6.88 -0.51 -7.53
N ASN A 43 -6.26 0.38 -8.29
CA ASN A 43 -6.05 1.77 -7.88
C ASN A 43 -7.36 2.55 -7.74
N GLU A 44 -8.25 2.49 -8.74
CA GLU A 44 -9.58 3.13 -8.62
C GLU A 44 -10.35 2.55 -7.44
N LYS A 45 -10.31 1.24 -7.23
CA LYS A 45 -10.98 0.59 -6.10
C LYS A 45 -10.54 1.14 -4.75
N LEU A 46 -9.24 1.27 -4.52
CA LEU A 46 -8.70 1.80 -3.27
C LEU A 46 -9.03 3.28 -3.08
N LYS A 47 -8.94 4.09 -4.15
CA LYS A 47 -9.31 5.51 -4.10
C LYS A 47 -10.80 5.69 -3.82
N ASN A 48 -11.66 4.92 -4.47
CA ASN A 48 -13.11 4.96 -4.28
C ASN A 48 -13.52 4.50 -2.87
N ALA A 49 -12.79 3.56 -2.28
CA ALA A 49 -12.97 3.16 -0.88
C ALA A 49 -12.61 4.28 0.12
N GLY A 50 -11.90 5.32 -0.33
CA GLY A 50 -11.50 6.47 0.49
C GLY A 50 -10.03 6.48 0.91
N ALA A 51 -9.14 5.78 0.19
CA ALA A 51 -7.71 5.87 0.45
C ALA A 51 -7.20 7.30 0.18
N ASP A 52 -6.64 7.94 1.20
CA ASP A 52 -5.98 9.25 1.06
C ASP A 52 -4.57 9.10 0.46
N ARG A 53 -3.88 8.00 0.79
CA ARG A 53 -2.55 7.65 0.28
C ARG A 53 -2.44 6.15 0.08
N ILE A 54 -1.71 5.77 -0.95
CA ILE A 54 -1.33 4.38 -1.21
C ILE A 54 0.19 4.37 -1.33
N VAL A 55 0.85 3.68 -0.42
CA VAL A 55 2.31 3.65 -0.30
C VAL A 55 2.80 2.22 -0.42
N ALA A 56 3.85 2.01 -1.19
CA ALA A 56 4.49 0.71 -1.35
C ALA A 56 6.01 0.85 -1.28
N THR A 57 6.71 -0.28 -1.18
CA THR A 57 8.16 -0.26 -1.42
C THR A 57 8.49 -0.39 -2.90
N ASP A 58 9.75 -0.17 -3.27
CA ASP A 58 10.28 -0.45 -4.61
C ASP A 58 10.65 -1.92 -4.84
N THR A 59 10.19 -2.84 -3.98
CA THR A 59 10.38 -4.29 -4.21
C THR A 59 9.74 -4.77 -5.53
N VAL A 60 8.71 -4.06 -6.00
CA VAL A 60 8.10 -4.20 -7.33
C VAL A 60 7.81 -2.80 -7.85
N GLU A 61 8.15 -2.53 -9.11
CA GLU A 61 7.81 -1.26 -9.76
C GLU A 61 6.27 -1.08 -9.79
N SER A 62 5.80 0.06 -9.29
CA SER A 62 4.37 0.34 -9.24
C SER A 62 4.08 1.84 -9.38
N ILE A 63 2.80 2.17 -9.54
CA ILE A 63 2.30 3.55 -9.67
C ILE A 63 2.08 4.25 -8.32
N TYR A 64 2.33 3.57 -7.21
CA TYR A 64 2.06 4.09 -5.86
C TYR A 64 3.22 4.94 -5.34
N GLU A 65 3.00 5.65 -4.23
CA GLU A 65 4.07 6.38 -3.56
C GLU A 65 5.11 5.39 -3.02
N THR A 66 6.39 5.64 -3.25
CA THR A 66 7.44 4.63 -3.05
C THR A 66 8.35 4.94 -1.87
N VAL A 67 8.62 3.92 -1.05
CA VAL A 67 9.71 3.90 -0.05
C VAL A 67 10.76 2.90 -0.50
N SER A 68 11.97 3.35 -0.77
CA SER A 68 13.02 2.45 -1.27
C SER A 68 13.53 1.49 -0.18
N VAL A 69 13.60 0.20 -0.50
CA VAL A 69 14.29 -0.82 0.32
C VAL A 69 15.72 -1.08 -0.15
N ALA A 70 16.17 -0.43 -1.22
CA ALA A 70 17.51 -0.63 -1.78
C ALA A 70 18.61 -0.40 -0.76
N GLY A 71 18.49 0.63 0.09
CA GLY A 71 19.44 0.90 1.17
C GLY A 71 19.54 -0.24 2.19
N LEU A 72 18.39 -0.77 2.62
CA LEU A 72 18.33 -1.89 3.59
C LEU A 72 18.97 -3.15 3.01
N ILE A 73 18.69 -3.46 1.74
CA ILE A 73 19.27 -4.61 1.05
C ILE A 73 20.78 -4.42 0.88
N ALA A 74 21.22 -3.24 0.42
CA ALA A 74 22.63 -2.94 0.24
C ALA A 74 23.42 -3.05 1.55
N ASP A 75 22.85 -2.58 2.66
CA ASP A 75 23.48 -2.67 3.97
C ASP A 75 23.58 -4.11 4.45
N PHE A 76 22.55 -4.94 4.26
CA PHE A 76 22.63 -6.37 4.56
C PHE A 76 23.70 -7.07 3.72
N LEU A 77 23.78 -6.80 2.42
CA LEU A 77 24.77 -7.41 1.53
C LEU A 77 26.23 -7.07 1.91
N LYS A 78 26.49 -5.93 2.57
CA LYS A 78 27.83 -5.59 3.09
C LYS A 78 28.24 -6.41 4.32
N THR A 79 27.29 -7.09 4.96
CA THR A 79 27.53 -7.93 6.14
C THR A 79 27.78 -9.41 5.79
N LEU A 80 27.49 -9.79 4.55
CA LEU A 80 27.81 -11.12 3.99
C LEU A 80 29.31 -11.21 3.68
#